data_AF-A0A8F1NN30-F1
#
_entry.id   AF-A0A8F1NN30-F1
#
_cell.length_a   1.000
_cell.length_b   1.000
_cell.length_c   1.000
_cell.angle_alpha   90.00
_cell.angle_beta   90.00
_cell.angle_gamma   90.00
#
_symmetry.space_group_name_H-M   'P 1'
#
loop_
_entity.id
_entity.type
_entity.pdbx_description
1 polymer ?
#
loop_
_entity_poly.entity_id
_entity_poly.type
_entity_poly.pdbx_seq_one_letter_code
_entity_poly.pdbx_strand_id
1 'polypeptide(L)'
;MVHEMGNTFKNLGHLKAVSELEEEMEGNTSQIHSPLKPFSLKVPQHVLESLDFLAETMGLSRSALIVNIFDQYLGQVTYEYLDGYNGLVTPEAPPEVVVSEDLEQRLKNSELSESAKQYLTDGVYHVAFGM
;
A
#
# COMPACT_ATOMS: atom_id res chain seq x y z
N MET A 1 -11.37 -25.75 -4.75
CA MET A 1 -10.60 -24.55 -5.15
C MET A 1 -10.87 -23.50 -4.10
N VAL A 2 -9.91 -23.27 -3.20
CA VAL A 2 -10.00 -22.22 -2.21
C VAL A 2 -9.91 -20.90 -2.98
N HIS A 3 -10.98 -20.12 -3.00
CA HIS A 3 -10.87 -18.70 -3.32
C HIS A 3 -9.96 -18.13 -2.25
N GLU A 4 -8.71 -17.83 -2.58
CA GLU A 4 -7.95 -16.82 -1.83
C GLU A 4 -8.71 -15.51 -2.04
N MET A 5 -9.74 -15.27 -1.23
CA MET A 5 -10.23 -13.91 -0.99
C MET A 5 -9.01 -13.17 -0.48
N GLY A 6 -8.42 -12.35 -1.37
CA GLY A 6 -7.15 -11.68 -1.14
C GLY A 6 -7.15 -11.03 0.24
N ASN A 7 -6.12 -11.31 1.03
CA ASN A 7 -5.92 -10.62 2.29
C ASN A 7 -6.04 -9.11 2.03
N THR A 8 -6.95 -8.44 2.73
CA THR A 8 -7.07 -6.98 2.66
C THR A 8 -5.72 -6.36 3.04
N PHE A 9 -5.41 -5.15 2.53
CA PHE A 9 -4.15 -4.51 2.89
C PHE A 9 -4.04 -4.29 4.39
N LYS A 10 -5.16 -4.01 5.06
CA LYS A 10 -5.26 -4.00 6.52
C LYS A 10 -4.86 -5.32 7.17
N ASN A 11 -5.33 -6.46 6.67
CA ASN A 11 -4.91 -7.77 7.18
C ASN A 11 -3.42 -8.03 6.92
N LEU A 12 -2.89 -7.60 5.77
CA LEU A 12 -1.45 -7.73 5.47
C LEU A 12 -0.60 -6.92 6.46
N GLY A 13 -1.03 -5.70 6.79
CA GLY A 13 -0.38 -4.87 7.82
C GLY A 13 -0.39 -5.55 9.18
N HIS A 14 -1.55 -6.03 9.60
CA HIS A 14 -1.72 -6.74 10.87
C HIS A 14 -0.85 -8.00 10.96
N LEU A 15 -0.87 -8.84 9.92
CA LEU A 15 -0.04 -10.06 9.86
C LEU A 15 1.45 -9.74 9.92
N LYS A 16 1.89 -8.65 9.28
CA LYS A 16 3.29 -8.21 9.35
C LYS A 16 3.66 -7.80 10.77
N ALA A 17 2.81 -7.04 11.46
CA ALA A 17 3.07 -6.63 12.84
C ALA A 17 3.13 -7.84 13.79
N VAL A 18 2.24 -8.83 13.62
CA VAL A 18 2.29 -10.09 14.40
C VAL A 18 3.60 -10.84 14.15
N SER A 19 3.98 -11.00 12.87
CA SER A 19 5.22 -11.69 12.48
C SER A 19 6.46 -11.01 13.06
N GLU A 20 6.51 -9.67 13.08
CA GLU A 20 7.65 -8.94 13.66
C GLU A 20 7.74 -9.11 15.17
N LEU A 21 6.60 -9.12 15.88
CA LEU A 21 6.59 -9.42 17.33
C LEU A 21 7.08 -10.85 17.62
N GLU A 22 6.67 -11.82 16.80
CA GLU A 22 7.16 -13.20 16.91
C GLU A 22 8.68 -13.28 16.64
N GLU A 23 9.17 -12.59 15.61
CA GLU A 23 10.61 -12.50 15.27
C GLU A 23 11.44 -11.81 16.37
N GLU A 24 10.92 -10.74 16.98
CA GLU A 24 11.56 -10.07 18.12
C GLU A 24 11.62 -10.98 19.35
N MET A 25 10.61 -11.81 19.58
CA MET A 25 10.59 -12.82 20.65
C MET A 25 11.57 -13.97 20.37
N GLU A 26 11.77 -14.34 19.11
CA GLU A 26 12.68 -15.41 18.68
C GLU A 26 14.11 -14.94 18.36
N GLY A 27 14.36 -13.63 18.35
CA GLY A 27 15.69 -13.01 18.22
C GLY A 27 16.28 -12.97 16.81
N ASN A 28 15.45 -13.06 15.75
CA ASN A 28 15.90 -13.15 14.37
C ASN A 28 15.33 -11.99 13.53
N THR A 29 16.13 -10.98 13.20
CA THR A 29 15.69 -9.85 12.35
C THR A 29 16.35 -9.92 10.98
N SER A 30 15.54 -10.12 9.93
CA SER A 30 15.99 -10.00 8.53
C SER A 30 15.24 -8.87 7.84
N GLN A 31 15.94 -7.78 7.51
CA GLN A 31 15.37 -6.68 6.73
C GLN A 31 15.36 -7.01 5.23
N ILE A 32 14.19 -6.93 4.60
CA ILE A 32 14.04 -7.11 3.15
C ILE A 32 14.25 -5.75 2.47
N HIS A 33 15.41 -5.54 1.85
CA HIS A 33 15.63 -4.44 0.90
C HIS A 33 15.46 -4.97 -0.53
N SER A 34 14.48 -4.48 -1.27
CA SER A 34 14.32 -4.82 -2.69
C SER A 34 14.67 -3.63 -3.57
N PRO A 35 15.64 -3.76 -4.51
CA PRO A 35 15.96 -2.69 -5.45
C PRO A 35 14.80 -2.42 -6.42
N LEU A 36 14.65 -1.17 -6.84
CA LEU A 36 13.73 -0.73 -7.90
C LEU A 36 14.08 -1.43 -9.22
N LYS A 37 13.36 -2.50 -9.56
CA LYS A 37 13.45 -3.16 -10.87
C LYS A 37 12.27 -2.70 -11.74
N PRO A 38 12.46 -2.59 -13.08
CA PRO A 38 11.34 -2.42 -14.00
C PRO A 38 10.35 -3.58 -13.78
N PHE A 39 9.08 -3.25 -13.53
CA PHE A 39 8.08 -4.29 -13.28
C PHE A 39 7.60 -4.88 -14.62
N SER A 40 7.51 -6.21 -14.69
CA SER A 40 6.79 -6.94 -15.74
C SER A 40 5.69 -7.73 -15.04
N LEU A 41 4.44 -7.32 -15.25
CA LEU A 41 3.27 -7.91 -14.60
C LEU A 41 2.69 -9.01 -15.48
N LYS A 42 2.69 -10.25 -14.98
CA LYS A 42 1.88 -11.33 -15.55
C LYS A 42 0.48 -11.22 -14.98
N VAL A 43 -0.42 -10.63 -15.75
CA VAL A 43 -1.83 -10.43 -15.37
C VAL A 43 -2.69 -11.50 -16.05
N PRO A 44 -3.67 -12.13 -15.37
CA PRO A 44 -4.61 -13.05 -15.99
C PRO A 44 -5.36 -12.41 -17.17
N GLN A 45 -5.64 -13.18 -18.22
CA GLN A 45 -6.26 -12.68 -19.44
C GLN A 45 -7.59 -11.95 -19.19
N HIS A 46 -8.46 -12.50 -18.34
CA HIS A 46 -9.76 -11.89 -18.05
C HIS A 46 -9.65 -10.49 -17.40
N VAL A 47 -8.59 -10.23 -16.62
CA VAL A 47 -8.34 -8.91 -16.04
C VAL A 47 -7.89 -7.93 -17.13
N LEU A 48 -7.04 -8.37 -18.06
CA LEU A 48 -6.62 -7.55 -19.20
C LEU A 48 -7.79 -7.18 -20.10
N GLU A 49 -8.66 -8.14 -20.42
CA GLU A 49 -9.88 -7.89 -21.20
C GLU A 49 -10.81 -6.91 -20.50
N SER A 50 -10.94 -7.01 -19.17
CA SER A 50 -11.73 -6.07 -18.37
C SER A 50 -11.14 -4.65 -18.41
N LEU A 51 -9.82 -4.52 -18.30
CA LEU A 51 -9.12 -3.23 -18.40
C LEU A 51 -9.26 -2.62 -19.79
N ASP A 52 -9.13 -3.42 -20.85
CA ASP A 52 -9.26 -2.95 -22.22
C ASP A 52 -10.70 -2.47 -22.49
N PHE A 53 -11.72 -3.22 -22.06
CA PHE A 53 -13.12 -2.81 -22.17
C PHE A 53 -13.41 -1.49 -21.46
N LEU A 54 -12.92 -1.33 -20.22
CA LEU A 54 -13.11 -0.09 -19.46
C LEU A 54 -12.37 1.09 -20.08
N ALA A 55 -11.13 0.87 -20.54
CA ALA A 55 -10.33 1.91 -21.18
C ALA A 55 -11.01 2.42 -22.47
N GLU A 56 -11.52 1.52 -23.30
CA GLU A 56 -12.29 1.86 -24.51
C GLU A 56 -13.56 2.64 -24.15
N THR A 57 -14.31 2.18 -23.15
CA THR A 57 -15.54 2.85 -22.67
C THR A 57 -15.27 4.27 -22.19
N MET A 58 -14.12 4.52 -21.57
CA MET A 58 -13.70 5.82 -21.06
C MET A 58 -12.97 6.68 -22.10
N GLY A 59 -12.67 6.15 -23.30
CA GLY A 59 -11.88 6.84 -24.32
C GLY A 59 -10.41 7.07 -23.92
N LEU A 60 -9.84 6.18 -23.08
CA LEU A 60 -8.47 6.25 -22.59
C LEU A 60 -7.64 5.09 -23.13
N SER A 61 -6.31 5.23 -23.13
CA SER A 61 -5.44 4.06 -23.33
C SER A 61 -5.44 3.19 -22.06
N ARG A 62 -5.25 1.88 -22.21
CA ARG A 62 -5.10 0.97 -21.06
C ARG A 62 -4.03 1.45 -20.08
N SER A 63 -2.89 1.94 -20.57
CA SER A 63 -1.82 2.45 -19.72
C SER A 63 -2.26 3.67 -18.92
N ALA A 64 -3.01 4.60 -19.53
CA ALA A 64 -3.55 5.76 -18.82
C ALA A 64 -4.57 5.35 -17.75
N LEU A 65 -5.44 4.37 -18.04
CA LEU A 65 -6.36 3.82 -17.05
C LEU A 65 -5.61 3.19 -15.86
N ILE A 66 -4.58 2.38 -16.13
CA ILE A 66 -3.76 1.77 -15.07
C ILE A 66 -3.09 2.84 -14.20
N VAL A 67 -2.51 3.88 -14.81
CA VAL A 67 -1.90 4.98 -14.07
C VAL A 67 -2.93 5.70 -13.20
N ASN A 68 -4.14 5.99 -13.73
CA ASN A 68 -5.22 6.59 -12.94
C ASN A 68 -5.67 5.69 -11.78
N ILE A 69 -5.72 4.37 -11.97
CA ILE A 69 -6.05 3.44 -10.88
C ILE A 69 -4.98 3.50 -9.79
N PHE A 70 -3.70 3.49 -10.16
CA PHE A 70 -2.62 3.64 -9.18
C PHE A 70 -2.73 4.97 -8.44
N ASP A 71 -3.02 6.05 -9.15
CA ASP A 71 -3.15 7.38 -8.57
C ASP A 71 -4.25 7.48 -7.53
N GLN A 72 -5.40 6.86 -7.80
CA GLN A 72 -6.52 6.87 -6.88
C GLN A 72 -6.37 5.89 -5.71
N TYR A 73 -5.61 4.81 -5.88
CA TYR A 73 -5.63 3.68 -4.95
C TYR A 73 -4.36 3.52 -4.13
N LEU A 74 -3.22 4.08 -4.54
CA LEU A 74 -1.96 3.88 -3.81
C LEU A 74 -1.99 4.48 -2.40
N GLY A 75 -2.62 5.65 -2.23
CA GLY A 75 -2.87 6.25 -0.92
C GLY A 75 -3.73 5.36 -0.02
N GLN A 76 -4.83 4.83 -0.58
CA GLN A 76 -5.74 3.94 0.13
C GLN A 76 -5.04 2.67 0.62
N VAL A 77 -4.27 2.03 -0.27
CA VAL A 77 -3.50 0.81 0.06
C VAL A 77 -2.51 1.07 1.18
N THR A 78 -1.81 2.20 1.11
CA THR A 78 -0.82 2.59 2.12
C THR A 78 -1.49 2.84 3.46
N TYR A 79 -2.60 3.59 3.46
CA TYR A 79 -3.37 3.87 4.67
C TYR A 79 -3.88 2.59 5.34
N GLU A 80 -4.57 1.72 4.58
CA GLU A 80 -5.11 0.46 5.11
C GLU A 80 -4.02 -0.44 5.69
N TYR A 81 -2.90 -0.55 4.99
CA TYR A 81 -1.77 -1.36 5.46
C TYR A 81 -1.21 -0.83 6.79
N LEU A 82 -0.95 0.47 6.89
CA LEU A 82 -0.40 1.05 8.12
C LEU A 82 -1.42 1.06 9.27
N ASP A 83 -2.71 1.26 9.00
CA ASP A 83 -3.77 1.12 10.00
C ASP A 83 -3.81 -0.31 10.57
N GLY A 84 -3.71 -1.31 9.70
CA GLY A 84 -3.60 -2.71 10.10
C GLY A 84 -2.34 -3.01 10.92
N TYR A 85 -1.19 -2.47 10.50
CA TYR A 85 0.09 -2.64 11.17
C TYR A 85 0.07 -2.03 12.59
N ASN A 86 -0.44 -0.81 12.73
CA ASN A 86 -0.50 -0.11 14.00
C ASN A 86 -1.62 -0.61 14.92
N GLY A 87 -2.56 -1.41 14.40
CA GLY A 87 -3.73 -1.90 15.15
C GLY A 87 -3.43 -2.87 16.30
N LEU A 88 -2.19 -3.35 16.47
CA LEU A 88 -1.76 -4.14 17.63
C LEU A 88 -1.45 -3.29 18.86
N VAL A 89 -1.14 -2.01 18.66
CA VAL A 89 -0.90 -1.05 19.74
C VAL A 89 -2.25 -0.41 20.09
N THR A 90 -2.49 -0.08 21.37
CA THR A 90 -3.65 0.73 21.74
C THR A 90 -3.29 2.20 21.50
N PRO A 91 -3.76 2.86 20.43
CA PRO A 91 -3.27 4.18 20.11
C PRO A 91 -3.87 5.23 21.06
N GLU A 92 -3.04 6.17 21.51
CA GLU A 92 -3.49 7.34 22.30
C GLU A 92 -4.10 8.45 21.40
N ALA A 93 -3.95 8.31 20.08
CA ALA A 93 -4.43 9.25 19.06
C ALA A 93 -5.38 8.56 18.06
N PRO A 94 -6.16 9.33 17.26
CA PRO A 94 -6.99 8.78 16.19
C PRO A 94 -6.15 8.00 15.16
N PRO A 95 -6.69 6.92 14.55
CA PRO A 95 -5.98 6.11 13.55
C PRO A 95 -5.37 6.94 12.43
N GLU A 96 -6.07 7.99 11.99
CA GLU A 96 -5.63 8.90 10.92
C GLU A 96 -4.28 9.55 11.26
N VAL A 97 -4.13 10.01 12.51
CA VAL A 97 -2.90 10.66 12.99
C VAL A 97 -1.78 9.64 13.13
N VAL A 98 -2.08 8.48 13.72
CA VAL A 98 -1.09 7.41 13.93
C VAL A 98 -0.52 6.92 12.61
N VAL A 99 -1.39 6.68 11.61
CA VAL A 99 -0.98 6.24 10.26
C VAL A 99 -0.10 7.29 9.58
N SER A 100 -0.49 8.57 9.63
CA SER A 100 0.30 9.65 9.04
C SER A 100 1.67 9.79 9.69
N GLU A 101 1.74 9.74 11.02
CA GLU A 101 3.02 9.84 11.75
C GLU A 101 3.92 8.63 11.47
N ASP A 102 3.38 7.41 11.43
CA ASP A 102 4.13 6.20 11.08
C ASP A 102 4.67 6.28 9.64
N LEU A 103 3.85 6.72 8.68
CA LEU A 103 4.30 6.94 7.31
C LEU A 103 5.46 7.94 7.26
N GLU A 104 5.34 9.09 7.93
CA GLU A 104 6.39 10.10 7.94
C GLU A 104 7.71 9.55 8.49
N GLN A 105 7.68 8.75 9.56
CA GLN A 105 8.88 8.13 10.12
C GLN A 105 9.52 7.13 9.15
N ARG A 106 8.70 6.29 8.49
CA ARG A 106 9.17 5.35 7.47
C ARG A 106 9.80 6.06 6.28
N LEU A 107 9.18 7.14 5.81
CA LEU A 107 9.67 7.93 4.67
C LEU A 107 10.98 8.65 5.00
N LYS A 108 11.15 9.17 6.22
CA LYS A 108 12.41 9.80 6.70
C LYS A 108 13.59 8.83 6.63
N ASN A 109 13.35 7.55 6.89
CA ASN A 109 14.37 6.50 6.86
C ASN A 109 14.52 5.82 5.49
N SER A 110 13.82 6.30 4.46
CA SER A 110 13.83 5.70 3.13
C SER A 110 14.75 6.43 2.14
N GLU A 111 15.29 5.68 1.19
CA GLU A 111 16.09 6.18 0.05
C GLU A 111 15.22 6.68 -1.12
N LEU A 112 13.92 6.91 -0.90
CA LEU A 112 13.01 7.39 -1.94
C LEU A 112 13.33 8.84 -2.33
N SER A 113 13.01 9.20 -3.58
CA SER A 113 13.08 10.61 -4.01
C SER A 113 12.06 11.46 -3.25
N GLU A 114 12.34 12.75 -3.08
CA GLU A 114 11.43 13.68 -2.40
C GLU A 114 10.05 13.74 -3.07
N SER A 115 9.99 13.64 -4.41
CA SER A 115 8.73 13.55 -5.14
C SER A 115 7.91 12.31 -4.79
N ALA A 116 8.56 11.16 -4.57
CA ALA A 116 7.89 9.92 -4.20
C ALA A 116 7.40 9.95 -2.75
N LYS A 117 8.18 10.55 -1.84
CA LYS A 117 7.76 10.79 -0.46
C LYS A 117 6.51 11.68 -0.42
N GLN A 118 6.56 12.83 -1.10
CA GLN A 118 5.44 13.76 -1.17
C GLN A 118 4.19 13.10 -1.75
N TYR A 119 4.33 12.35 -2.85
CA TYR A 119 3.23 11.66 -3.49
C TYR A 119 2.50 10.67 -2.56
N LEU A 120 3.25 9.87 -1.79
CA LEU A 120 2.67 8.95 -0.82
C LEU A 120 2.02 9.68 0.36
N THR A 121 2.67 10.74 0.86
CA THR A 121 2.10 11.58 1.93
C THR A 121 0.78 12.20 1.51
N ASP A 122 0.73 12.82 0.34
CA ASP A 122 -0.48 13.46 -0.18
C ASP A 122 -1.61 12.43 -0.36
N GLY A 123 -1.29 11.27 -0.95
CA GLY A 123 -2.27 10.19 -1.13
C GLY A 123 -2.84 9.66 0.19
N VAL A 124 -2.01 9.49 1.22
CA VAL A 124 -2.47 9.05 2.54
C VAL A 124 -3.25 10.15 3.25
N TYR A 125 -2.85 11.42 3.11
CA TYR A 125 -3.55 12.54 3.74
C TYR A 125 -4.94 12.75 3.11
N HIS A 126 -5.05 12.54 1.80
CA HIS A 126 -6.33 12.55 1.11
C HIS A 126 -7.30 11.52 1.68
N VAL A 127 -6.81 10.30 1.93
CA VAL A 127 -7.63 9.21 2.51
C VAL A 127 -7.96 9.47 3.97
N ALA A 128 -6.98 9.86 4.77
CA ALA A 128 -7.10 10.03 6.22
C ALA A 128 -7.97 11.24 6.59
N PHE A 129 -7.90 12.33 5.83
CA PHE A 129 -8.50 13.62 6.20
C PHE A 129 -9.48 14.17 5.17
N GLY A 130 -9.67 13.50 4.02
CA GLY A 130 -10.53 13.98 2.94
C GLY A 130 -10.02 15.26 2.27
N MET A 131 -8.70 15.53 2.36
CA MET A 131 -8.05 16.75 1.85
C MET A 131 -7.63 16.63 0.40
#